data_AF-A0A512JNR6-F1
#
_entry.id   AF-A0A512JNR6-F1
#
_cell.length_a   1.000
_cell.length_b   1.000
_cell.length_c   1.000
_cell.angle_alpha   90.00
_cell.angle_beta   90.00
_cell.angle_gamma   90.00
#
_symmetry.space_group_name_H-M   'P 1'
#
loop_
_entity.id
_entity.type
_entity.pdbx_description
1 polymer ?
#
loop_
_entity_poly.entity_id
_entity_poly.type
_entity_poly.pdbx_seq_one_letter_code
_entity_poly.pdbx_strand_id
1 'polypeptide(L)'
;MTTSISEHFAGARFGGPVSAIRARAAADARFLRALARSARVDGLPHSELRATNARIAARNVLDHARRMSSLIPAAIGGIQPAEMVD
;
A
#
# COMPACT_ATOMS: atom_id res chain seq x y z
N MET A 1 -0.72 -17.55 33.75
CA MET A 1 -0.46 -17.85 32.33
C MET A 1 -1.19 -16.81 31.50
N THR A 2 -0.54 -15.68 31.24
CA THR A 2 -1.13 -14.58 30.47
C THR A 2 -0.30 -14.44 29.21
N THR A 3 -0.70 -15.14 28.16
CA THR A 3 -0.09 -15.03 26.85
C THR A 3 -0.23 -13.58 26.40
N SER A 4 0.92 -12.93 26.20
CA SER A 4 1.03 -11.51 25.88
C SER A 4 0.26 -11.24 24.59
N ILE A 5 -0.64 -10.25 24.60
CA ILE A 5 -1.37 -9.78 23.41
C ILE A 5 -0.40 -9.44 22.26
N SER A 6 0.86 -9.11 22.59
CA SER A 6 1.95 -8.88 21.65
C SER A 6 2.34 -10.11 20.82
N GLU A 7 2.16 -11.33 21.34
CA GLU A 7 2.45 -12.58 20.60
C GLU A 7 1.37 -12.91 19.57
N HIS A 8 0.13 -12.43 19.78
CA HIS A 8 -0.97 -12.70 18.85
C HIS A 8 -0.83 -11.95 17.51
N PHE A 9 -0.08 -10.83 17.50
CA PHE A 9 0.21 -10.07 16.28
C PHE A 9 1.49 -10.52 15.56
N ALA A 10 2.32 -11.36 16.19
CA ALA A 10 3.54 -11.89 15.59
C ALA A 10 3.29 -12.83 14.39
N GLY A 11 2.04 -13.27 14.19
CA GLY A 11 1.63 -14.17 13.11
C GLY A 11 0.82 -13.55 11.97
N ALA A 12 0.72 -12.22 11.88
CA ALA A 12 -0.14 -11.55 10.89
C ALA A 12 0.49 -11.44 9.48
N ARG A 13 0.65 -12.59 8.80
CA ARG A 13 0.26 -12.93 7.38
C ARG A 13 0.48 -11.95 6.22
N PHE A 14 1.13 -10.81 6.41
CA PHE A 14 1.38 -9.83 5.37
C PHE A 14 2.89 -9.67 5.27
N GLY A 15 3.44 -9.84 4.06
CA GLY A 15 4.87 -9.63 3.83
C GLY A 15 5.34 -8.30 4.41
N GLY A 16 6.65 -8.14 4.63
CA GLY A 16 7.23 -6.98 5.30
C GLY A 16 6.70 -5.61 4.83
N PRO A 17 7.00 -4.51 5.54
CA PRO A 17 6.32 -3.21 5.42
C PRO A 17 6.09 -2.69 3.98
N VAL A 18 7.02 -2.98 3.07
CA VAL A 18 6.89 -2.70 1.62
C VAL A 18 5.69 -3.39 0.97
N SER A 19 5.43 -4.65 1.30
CA SER A 19 4.31 -5.43 0.77
C SER A 19 2.96 -4.85 1.22
N ALA A 20 2.85 -4.41 2.48
CA ALA A 20 1.67 -3.78 3.02
C ALA A 20 1.35 -2.44 2.31
N ILE A 21 2.38 -1.62 2.08
CA ILE A 21 2.26 -0.35 1.33
C ILE A 21 1.76 -0.61 -0.10
N ARG A 22 2.35 -1.60 -0.79
CA ARG A 22 1.94 -1.95 -2.15
C ARG A 22 0.52 -2.50 -2.21
N ALA A 23 0.15 -3.36 -1.28
CA ALA A 23 -1.20 -3.93 -1.20
C ALA A 23 -2.25 -2.83 -0.98
N ARG A 24 -1.99 -1.88 -0.08
CA ARG A 24 -2.89 -0.76 0.17
C ARG A 24 -3.02 0.15 -1.05
N ALA A 25 -1.90 0.53 -1.66
CA ALA A 25 -1.90 1.37 -2.86
C ALA A 25 -2.65 0.70 -4.03
N ALA A 26 -2.56 -0.62 -4.17
CA ALA A 26 -3.32 -1.37 -5.17
C ALA A 26 -4.84 -1.33 -4.90
N ALA A 27 -5.25 -1.43 -3.63
CA ALA A 27 -6.66 -1.31 -3.24
C ALA A 27 -7.21 0.09 -3.54
N ASP A 28 -6.48 1.13 -3.13
CA ASP A 28 -6.88 2.52 -3.37
C ASP A 28 -6.94 2.84 -4.87
N ALA A 29 -5.96 2.38 -5.66
CA ALA A 29 -5.98 2.54 -7.11
C ALA A 29 -7.15 1.81 -7.80
N ARG A 30 -7.57 0.64 -7.29
CA ARG A 30 -8.77 -0.07 -7.78
C ARG A 30 -10.03 0.72 -7.49
N PHE A 31 -10.17 1.24 -6.27
CA PHE A 31 -11.29 2.09 -5.89
C PHE A 31 -11.39 3.33 -6.79
N LEU A 32 -10.29 4.04 -7.00
CA LEU A 32 -10.23 5.22 -7.87
C LEU A 32 -10.57 4.90 -9.33
N ARG A 33 -10.13 3.74 -9.85
CA ARG A 33 -10.52 3.30 -11.20
C ARG A 33 -12.01 2.97 -11.29
N ALA A 34 -12.61 2.41 -10.24
CA ALA A 34 -14.05 2.17 -10.17
C ALA A 34 -14.81 3.51 -10.16
N LEU A 35 -14.36 4.48 -9.37
CA LEU A 35 -14.89 5.85 -9.34
C LEU A 35 -14.80 6.53 -10.72
N ALA A 36 -13.70 6.32 -11.44
CA ALA A 36 -13.55 6.83 -12.81
C ALA A 36 -14.55 6.23 -13.81
N ARG A 37 -15.02 5.00 -13.57
CA ARG A 37 -16.07 4.37 -14.38
C ARG A 37 -17.44 4.90 -13.99
N SER A 38 -17.73 5.00 -12.68
CA SER A 38 -19.02 5.52 -12.21
C SER A 38 -19.24 6.96 -12.64
N ALA A 39 -18.19 7.79 -12.62
CA ALA A 39 -18.25 9.19 -13.05
C ALA A 39 -18.71 9.39 -14.51
N ARG A 40 -18.61 8.36 -15.36
CA ARG A 40 -19.09 8.41 -16.74
C ARG A 40 -20.57 8.05 -16.89
N VAL A 41 -21.15 7.39 -15.89
CA VAL A 41 -22.50 6.81 -15.94
C VAL A 41 -23.47 7.55 -15.01
N ASP A 42 -22.97 8.25 -14.00
CA ASP A 42 -23.78 8.90 -12.95
C ASP A 42 -24.58 10.13 -13.40
N GLY A 43 -24.44 10.59 -14.65
CA GLY A 43 -25.16 11.74 -15.20
C GLY A 43 -24.79 13.09 -14.59
N LEU A 44 -23.75 13.15 -13.75
CA LEU A 44 -23.35 14.37 -13.08
C LEU A 44 -22.40 15.22 -13.96
N PRO A 45 -22.37 16.56 -13.77
CA PRO A 45 -21.56 17.47 -14.58
C PRO A 45 -20.07 17.10 -14.62
N HIS A 46 -19.40 17.48 -15.71
CA HIS A 46 -17.95 17.30 -15.89
C HIS A 46 -17.49 15.84 -15.72
N SER A 47 -18.31 14.88 -16.17
CA SER A 47 -18.06 13.43 -16.07
C SER A 47 -16.66 13.03 -16.56
N GLU A 48 -16.22 13.56 -17.70
CA GLU A 48 -14.88 13.30 -18.24
C GLU A 48 -13.75 13.83 -17.36
N LEU A 49 -13.88 15.05 -16.85
CA LEU A 49 -12.89 15.66 -15.96
C LEU A 49 -12.77 14.86 -14.66
N ARG A 50 -13.91 14.49 -14.05
CA ARG A 50 -13.94 13.66 -12.83
C ARG A 50 -13.31 12.29 -13.07
N ALA A 51 -13.64 11.65 -14.19
CA ALA A 51 -13.05 10.37 -14.56
C ALA A 51 -11.53 10.48 -14.78
N THR A 52 -11.06 11.54 -15.40
CA THR A 52 -9.64 11.81 -15.62
C THR A 52 -8.91 12.08 -14.31
N ASN A 53 -9.46 12.92 -13.44
CA ASN A 53 -8.91 13.20 -12.12
C ASN A 53 -8.76 11.93 -11.28
N ALA A 54 -9.78 11.05 -11.27
CA ALA A 54 -9.71 9.78 -10.57
C ALA A 54 -8.62 8.84 -11.14
N ARG A 55 -8.42 8.81 -12.48
CA ARG A 55 -7.31 8.05 -13.09
C ARG A 55 -5.94 8.62 -12.72
N ILE A 56 -5.79 9.94 -12.73
CA ILE A 56 -4.54 10.61 -12.33
C ILE A 56 -4.24 10.31 -10.86
N ALA A 57 -5.24 10.44 -9.98
CA ALA A 57 -5.09 10.08 -8.57
C ALA A 57 -4.65 8.61 -8.39
N ALA A 58 -5.23 7.68 -9.16
CA ALA A 58 -4.83 6.27 -9.10
C ALA A 58 -3.36 6.06 -9.51
N ARG A 59 -2.87 6.79 -10.51
CA ARG A 59 -1.46 6.75 -10.92
C ARG A 59 -0.56 7.33 -9.82
N ASN A 60 -0.92 8.48 -9.28
CA ASN A 60 -0.17 9.15 -8.22
C ASN A 60 -0.02 8.29 -6.97
N VAL A 61 -1.08 7.57 -6.57
CA VAL A 61 -1.04 6.63 -5.43
C VAL A 61 -0.04 5.50 -5.67
N LEU A 62 -0.04 4.91 -6.87
CA LEU A 62 0.90 3.85 -7.23
C LEU A 62 2.34 4.37 -7.30
N ASP A 63 2.55 5.55 -7.86
CA ASP A 63 3.87 6.18 -7.96
C ASP A 63 4.40 6.60 -6.59
N HIS A 64 3.53 7.07 -5.70
CA HIS A 64 3.87 7.36 -4.31
C HIS A 64 4.27 6.08 -3.58
N ALA A 65 3.50 5.01 -3.70
CA ALA A 65 3.82 3.72 -3.08
C ALA A 65 5.14 3.13 -3.60
N ARG A 66 5.44 3.30 -4.91
CA ARG A 66 6.72 2.91 -5.50
C ARG A 66 7.88 3.69 -4.87
N ARG A 67 7.74 5.01 -4.75
CA ARG A 67 8.75 5.88 -4.10
C ARG A 67 8.94 5.54 -2.62
N MET A 68 7.86 5.33 -1.88
CA MET A 68 7.93 4.93 -0.47
C MET A 68 8.60 3.56 -0.31
N SER A 69 8.29 2.61 -1.20
CA SER A 69 8.92 1.29 -1.19
C SER A 69 10.43 1.34 -1.43
N SER A 70 10.92 2.31 -2.22
CA SER A 70 12.37 2.49 -2.45
C SER A 70 13.10 3.22 -1.32
N LEU A 71 12.37 3.96 -0.48
CA LEU A 71 12.94 4.70 0.64
C LEU A 71 13.05 3.86 1.91
N ILE A 72 12.28 2.78 2.03
CA ILE A 72 12.38 1.86 3.16
C ILE A 72 13.65 1.02 2.96
N PRO A 73 14.69 1.21 3.80
CA PRO A 73 15.90 0.40 3.71
C PRO A 73 15.53 -1.06 3.96
N ALA A 74 16.21 -1.99 3.27
CA ALA A 74 16.12 -3.44 3.55
C ALA A 74 16.46 -3.81 5.01
N ALA A 75 16.95 -2.85 5.81
CA ALA A 75 17.47 -3.00 7.16
C ALA A 75 16.42 -3.28 8.26
N ILE A 76 15.11 -3.23 8.01
CA ILE A 76 14.12 -3.68 9.02
C ILE A 76 14.04 -5.23 9.08
N GLY A 77 14.73 -5.94 8.18
CA GLY A 77 14.78 -7.41 8.13
C GLY A 77 16.16 -8.04 8.39
N GLY A 78 17.15 -7.27 8.87
CA GLY A 78 18.50 -7.79 9.13
C GLY A 78 18.72 -8.09 10.60
N ILE A 79 18.46 -9.33 11.02
CA ILE A 79 19.21 -9.93 12.14
C ILE A 79 20.67 -9.88 11.69
N GLN A 80 21.50 -9.10 12.38
CA GLN A 80 22.94 -9.05 12.11
C GLN A 80 23.53 -10.42 12.51
N PRO A 81 24.10 -11.23 11.59
CA PRO A 81 24.90 -12.37 11.97
C PRO A 81 26.34 -11.88 12.05
N ALA A 82 26.66 -11.08 13.07
CA ALA A 82 28.02 -10.56 13.24
C ALA A 82 28.53 -10.58 14.68
N GLU A 83 27.74 -11.11 15.63
CA GLU A 83 28.23 -11.39 16.99
C GLU A 83 28.14 -12.89 17.26
N MET A 84 28.92 -13.67 16.52
CA MET A 84 29.25 -15.04 16.92
C MET A 84 30.76 -15.24 16.71
N VAL A 85 31.48 -14.89 17.78
CA VAL A 85 32.64 -15.59 18.35
C VAL A 85 33.59 -16.26 17.35
N ASP A 86 34.79 -15.68 17.22
CA ASP A 86 36.03 -16.27 17.77
C ASP A 86 37.07 -15.18 18.04
#